data_AF-A0AB74B896-F1
#
_entry.id   AF-A0AB74B896-F1
#
_cell.length_a   1.000
_cell.length_b   1.000
_cell.length_c   1.000
_cell.angle_alpha   90.00
_cell.angle_beta   90.00
_cell.angle_gamma   90.00
#
_symmetry.space_group_name_H-M   'P 1'
#
loop_
_entity.id
_entity.type
_entity.pdbx_description
1 polymer ?
#
loop_
_entity_poly.entity_id
_entity_poly.type
_entity_poly.pdbx_seq_one_letter_code
_entity_poly.pdbx_strand_id
1 'polypeptide(L)'
;MRFKLKYQDNKTLGIQYIGNPVACVRLLDETTESGNQKQSYVCTISRWDTKLPEHAVQLLTKVEVEEWKAWKAAHDAAFRRKQLEASLETLPLTLSYAATALTEETCTVDEAQKSAIWLALDAFNRAMVKAGIDRPTRGRGRPSSKKLASPEIGMPIMPNLEQLGSPLECAYRGIVERYKALQARCVVKKSDADLMP
;
A
#
# COMPACT_ATOMS: atom_id res chain seq x y z
N MET A 1 -7.12 -11.67 -23.87
CA MET A 1 -6.68 -10.25 -23.72
C MET A 1 -5.35 -10.16 -22.98
N ARG A 2 -4.56 -9.09 -23.16
CA ARG A 2 -3.40 -8.76 -22.31
C ARG A 2 -3.58 -7.41 -21.62
N PHE A 3 -3.25 -7.35 -20.34
CA PHE A 3 -3.30 -6.13 -19.53
C PHE A 3 -1.88 -5.69 -19.17
N LYS A 4 -1.42 -4.57 -19.74
CA LYS A 4 -0.05 -4.09 -19.56
C LYS A 4 -0.02 -2.91 -18.59
N LEU A 5 0.79 -3.02 -17.55
CA LEU A 5 1.14 -1.93 -16.66
C LEU A 5 2.27 -1.11 -17.27
N LYS A 6 2.14 0.22 -17.23
CA LYS A 6 3.20 1.13 -17.68
C LYS A 6 4.07 1.53 -16.50
N TYR A 7 5.39 1.37 -16.64
CA TYR A 7 6.36 1.93 -15.71
C TYR A 7 6.60 3.40 -16.08
N GLN A 8 6.68 4.24 -15.06
CA GLN A 8 6.95 5.66 -15.19
C GLN A 8 8.21 5.99 -14.40
N ASP A 9 9.07 6.80 -14.99
CA ASP A 9 10.30 7.25 -14.37
C ASP A 9 10.04 8.58 -13.66
N ASN A 10 10.35 8.64 -12.36
CA ASN A 10 10.43 9.90 -11.64
C ASN A 10 11.87 10.43 -11.74
N LYS A 11 12.12 11.35 -12.67
CA LYS A 11 13.43 11.96 -12.88
C LYS A 11 13.98 12.69 -11.64
N THR A 12 13.09 13.22 -10.80
CA THR A 12 13.47 13.96 -9.59
C THR A 12 13.96 13.03 -8.48
N LEU A 13 13.38 11.83 -8.38
CA LEU A 13 13.74 10.84 -7.36
C LEU A 13 14.68 9.76 -7.88
N GLY A 14 14.90 9.67 -9.20
CA GLY A 14 15.71 8.61 -9.82
C GLY A 14 15.09 7.21 -9.70
N ILE A 15 13.79 7.12 -9.39
CA ILE A 15 13.09 5.86 -9.12
C ILE A 15 12.07 5.58 -10.22
N GLN A 16 11.98 4.32 -10.63
CA GLN A 16 10.91 3.83 -11.51
C GLN A 16 9.72 3.35 -10.66
N TYR A 17 8.51 3.75 -11.02
CA TYR A 17 7.30 3.30 -10.35
C TYR A 17 6.27 2.78 -11.35
N ILE A 18 5.37 1.93 -10.87
CA ILE A 18 4.26 1.42 -11.68
C ILE A 18 3.20 2.53 -11.76
N GLY A 19 2.95 3.03 -12.96
CA GLY A 19 1.93 4.03 -13.23
C GLY A 19 0.51 3.50 -13.01
N ASN A 20 -0.42 4.43 -12.85
CA ASN A 20 -1.84 4.13 -12.73
C ASN A 20 -2.50 3.52 -13.99
N PRO A 21 -2.16 3.91 -15.24
CA PRO A 21 -2.89 3.42 -16.39
C PRO A 21 -2.51 1.97 -16.74
N VAL A 22 -3.54 1.14 -16.96
CA VAL A 22 -3.43 -0.21 -17.52
C VAL A 22 -3.89 -0.17 -18.97
N ALA A 23 -3.00 -0.53 -19.89
CA ALA A 23 -3.34 -0.65 -21.30
C ALA A 23 -3.97 -2.03 -21.56
N CYS A 24 -5.18 -2.04 -22.09
CA CYS A 24 -5.89 -3.24 -22.51
C CYS A 24 -5.60 -3.50 -23.99
N VAL A 25 -5.00 -4.65 -24.26
CA VAL A 25 -4.48 -5.01 -25.59
C VAL A 25 -5.06 -6.35 -26.03
N ARG A 26 -5.71 -6.37 -27.19
CA ARG A 26 -6.24 -7.58 -27.81
C ARG A 26 -5.17 -8.20 -28.71
N LEU A 27 -4.92 -9.50 -28.54
CA LEU A 27 -4.03 -10.26 -29.40
C LEU A 27 -4.78 -10.63 -30.68
N LEU A 28 -4.15 -10.42 -31.82
CA LEU A 28 -4.67 -10.83 -33.13
C LEU A 28 -3.98 -12.12 -33.56
N ASP A 29 -4.62 -12.92 -34.42
CA ASP A 29 -4.05 -14.19 -34.88
C ASP A 29 -2.91 -13.99 -35.90
N GLU A 30 -2.81 -12.79 -36.47
CA GLU A 30 -1.75 -12.40 -37.39
C GLU A 30 -0.42 -12.15 -36.68
N THR A 31 0.69 -12.51 -37.33
CA THR A 31 2.06 -12.17 -36.90
C THR A 31 2.58 -10.93 -37.64
N THR A 32 3.37 -10.10 -36.96
CA THR A 32 4.18 -9.04 -37.59
C THR A 32 5.32 -9.66 -38.38
N GLU A 33 5.91 -8.89 -39.29
CA GLU A 33 7.07 -9.30 -40.10
C GLU A 33 8.28 -9.73 -39.24
N SER A 34 8.36 -9.23 -38.00
CA SER A 34 9.35 -9.61 -36.99
C SER A 34 9.02 -10.87 -36.18
N GLY A 35 7.94 -11.60 -36.53
CA GLY A 35 7.53 -12.85 -35.86
C GLY A 35 6.75 -12.66 -34.56
N ASN A 36 6.41 -11.44 -34.16
CA ASN A 36 5.61 -11.18 -32.97
C ASN A 36 4.12 -11.21 -33.28
N GLN A 37 3.29 -11.74 -32.38
CA GLN A 37 1.84 -11.70 -32.55
C GLN A 37 1.35 -10.23 -32.58
N LYS A 38 0.55 -9.86 -33.58
CA LYS A 38 -0.01 -8.51 -33.72
C LYS A 38 -0.92 -8.20 -32.53
N GLN A 39 -0.88 -6.94 -32.12
CA GLN A 39 -1.57 -6.47 -30.93
C GLN A 39 -2.36 -5.22 -31.28
N SER A 40 -3.66 -5.21 -31.00
CA SER A 40 -4.51 -4.02 -31.14
C SER A 40 -4.76 -3.41 -29.76
N TYR A 41 -4.53 -2.11 -29.65
CA TYR A 41 -4.89 -1.35 -28.46
C TYR A 41 -6.40 -1.13 -28.44
N VAL A 42 -7.05 -1.43 -27.31
CA VAL A 42 -8.50 -1.28 -27.18
C VAL A 42 -8.82 -0.04 -26.34
N CYS A 43 -8.35 0.00 -25.10
CA CYS A 43 -8.60 1.10 -24.19
C CYS A 43 -7.56 1.16 -23.06
N THR A 44 -7.56 2.27 -22.33
CA THR A 44 -6.82 2.41 -21.08
C THR A 44 -7.82 2.52 -19.94
N ILE A 45 -7.53 1.81 -18.85
CA ILE A 45 -8.33 1.80 -17.62
C ILE A 45 -7.43 2.14 -16.43
N SER A 46 -8.00 2.64 -15.33
CA SER A 46 -7.22 2.82 -14.11
C SER A 46 -6.97 1.47 -13.43
N ARG A 47 -5.76 1.31 -12.90
CA ARG A 47 -5.37 0.17 -12.09
C ARG A 47 -6.20 0.02 -10.82
N TRP A 48 -6.75 1.12 -10.29
CA TRP A 48 -7.39 1.15 -8.97
C TRP A 48 -8.92 1.20 -9.02
N ASP A 49 -9.51 1.29 -10.21
CA ASP A 49 -10.96 1.29 -10.33
C ASP A 49 -11.51 -0.07 -9.89
N THR A 50 -12.52 -0.02 -9.01
CA THR A 50 -13.23 -1.21 -8.51
C THR A 50 -14.15 -1.82 -9.56
N LYS A 51 -14.55 -1.04 -10.56
CA LYS A 51 -15.43 -1.45 -11.66
C LYS A 51 -14.83 -0.96 -12.98
N LEU A 52 -15.07 -1.68 -14.08
CA LEU A 52 -14.70 -1.20 -15.40
C LEU A 52 -15.45 0.10 -15.70
N PRO A 53 -14.76 1.16 -16.18
CA PRO A 53 -15.43 2.38 -16.59
C PRO A 53 -16.29 2.14 -17.83
N GLU A 54 -17.38 2.90 -17.99
CA GLU A 54 -18.41 2.67 -19.00
C GLU A 54 -17.86 2.62 -20.43
N HIS A 55 -16.88 3.49 -20.75
CA HIS A 55 -16.21 3.49 -22.06
C HIS A 55 -15.45 2.19 -22.34
N ALA A 56 -14.91 1.54 -21.31
CA ALA A 56 -14.21 0.27 -21.46
C ALA A 56 -15.19 -0.89 -21.62
N VAL A 57 -16.34 -0.86 -20.92
CA VAL A 57 -17.39 -1.89 -21.05
C VAL A 57 -17.97 -1.92 -22.47
N GLN A 58 -18.11 -0.75 -23.12
CA GLN A 58 -18.60 -0.67 -24.51
C GLN A 58 -17.60 -1.21 -25.54
N LEU A 59 -16.29 -1.13 -25.26
CA LEU A 59 -15.23 -1.55 -26.18
C LEU A 59 -14.80 -3.01 -26.00
N LEU A 60 -15.03 -3.58 -24.82
CA LEU A 60 -14.66 -4.94 -24.47
C LEU A 60 -15.81 -5.91 -24.73
N THR A 61 -15.47 -7.09 -25.26
CA THR A 61 -16.43 -8.20 -25.36
C THR A 61 -16.72 -8.80 -23.98
N LYS A 62 -17.82 -9.54 -23.83
CA LYS A 62 -18.19 -10.19 -22.56
C LYS A 62 -17.07 -11.09 -22.02
N VAL A 63 -16.39 -11.81 -22.91
CA VAL A 63 -15.25 -12.68 -22.56
C VAL A 63 -14.08 -11.86 -22.02
N GLU A 64 -13.73 -10.75 -22.68
CA GLU A 64 -12.63 -9.88 -22.24
C GLU A 64 -12.92 -9.17 -20.91
N VAL A 65 -14.19 -8.89 -20.63
CA VAL A 65 -14.62 -8.38 -19.31
C VAL A 65 -14.37 -9.42 -18.22
N GLU A 66 -14.62 -10.70 -18.47
CA GLU A 66 -14.32 -11.78 -17.52
C GLU A 66 -12.81 -11.97 -17.33
N GLU A 67 -12.04 -11.95 -18.41
CA GLU A 67 -10.57 -11.98 -18.36
C GLU A 67 -10.01 -10.79 -17.56
N TRP A 68 -10.60 -9.60 -17.69
CA TRP A 68 -10.24 -8.45 -16.88
C TRP A 68 -10.53 -8.67 -15.40
N LYS A 69 -11.70 -9.20 -15.05
CA LYS A 69 -12.05 -9.50 -13.64
C LYS A 69 -11.06 -10.49 -13.03
N ALA A 70 -10.73 -11.55 -13.76
CA ALA A 70 -9.75 -12.55 -13.33
C ALA A 70 -8.35 -11.94 -13.13
N TRP A 71 -7.90 -11.14 -14.11
CA TRP A 71 -6.63 -10.42 -14.01
C TRP A 71 -6.60 -9.45 -12.81
N LYS A 72 -7.67 -8.67 -12.62
CA LYS A 72 -7.78 -7.67 -11.55
C LYS A 72 -7.74 -8.33 -10.17
N ALA A 73 -8.45 -9.45 -10.00
CA ALA A 73 -8.42 -10.22 -8.76
C ALA A 73 -7.00 -10.76 -8.46
N ALA A 74 -6.32 -11.32 -9.45
CA ALA A 74 -4.95 -11.81 -9.29
C ALA A 74 -3.95 -10.68 -8.99
N HIS A 75 -4.08 -9.56 -9.70
CA HIS A 75 -3.26 -8.37 -9.49
C HIS A 75 -3.43 -7.79 -8.08
N ASP A 76 -4.67 -7.65 -7.61
CA ASP A 76 -4.95 -7.08 -6.29
C ASP A 76 -4.53 -8.02 -5.16
N ALA A 77 -4.67 -9.34 -5.35
CA ALA A 77 -4.13 -10.33 -4.42
C ALA A 77 -2.60 -10.26 -4.32
N ALA A 78 -1.91 -10.17 -5.46
CA ALA A 78 -0.45 -10.04 -5.49
C ALA A 78 0.01 -8.71 -4.86
N PHE A 79 -0.71 -7.62 -5.12
CA PHE A 79 -0.41 -6.32 -4.51
C PHE A 79 -0.62 -6.34 -2.99
N ARG A 80 -1.74 -6.91 -2.53
CA ARG A 80 -2.02 -7.08 -1.09
C ARG A 80 -0.93 -7.91 -0.42
N ARG A 81 -0.48 -9.00 -1.04
CA ARG A 81 0.62 -9.81 -0.51
C ARG A 81 1.89 -8.99 -0.32
N LYS A 82 2.29 -8.21 -1.33
CA LYS A 82 3.46 -7.33 -1.25
C LYS A 82 3.33 -6.27 -0.15
N GLN A 83 2.15 -5.68 0.01
CA GLN A 83 1.91 -4.72 1.10
C GLN A 83 2.05 -5.37 2.48
N LEU A 84 1.52 -6.58 2.66
CA LEU A 84 1.62 -7.32 3.92
C LEU A 84 3.07 -7.73 4.21
N GLU A 85 3.81 -8.18 3.19
CA GLU A 85 5.23 -8.52 3.30
C GLU A 85 6.07 -7.29 3.73
N ALA A 86 5.90 -6.16 3.05
CA ALA A 86 6.57 -4.91 3.41
C ALA A 86 6.20 -4.45 4.83
N SER A 87 4.95 -4.67 5.27
CA SER A 87 4.53 -4.33 6.63
C SER A 87 5.21 -5.19 7.70
N LEU A 88 5.46 -6.47 7.42
CA LEU A 88 6.20 -7.36 8.32
C LEU A 88 7.69 -6.98 8.38
N GLU A 89 8.27 -6.62 7.23
CA GLU A 89 9.68 -6.21 7.13
C GLU A 89 9.95 -4.91 7.90
N THR A 90 9.04 -3.94 7.80
CA THR A 90 9.17 -2.63 8.47
C THR A 90 8.72 -2.64 9.93
N LEU A 91 8.03 -3.68 10.39
CA LEU A 91 7.46 -3.76 11.73
C LEU A 91 8.48 -3.50 12.85
N PRO A 92 9.69 -4.11 12.86
CA PRO A 92 10.66 -3.87 13.94
C PRO A 92 11.07 -2.40 14.07
N LEU A 93 11.20 -1.70 12.94
CA LEU A 93 11.51 -0.28 12.89
C LEU A 93 10.33 0.57 13.39
N THR A 94 9.10 0.25 12.96
CA THR A 94 7.92 0.98 13.47
C THR A 94 7.73 0.81 14.99
N LEU A 95 8.02 -0.37 15.53
CA LEU A 95 7.99 -0.63 16.97
C LEU A 95 9.11 0.11 17.72
N SER A 96 10.28 0.30 17.11
CA SER A 96 11.35 1.10 17.73
C SER A 96 10.98 2.59 17.80
N TYR A 97 10.42 3.16 16.74
CA TYR A 97 9.87 4.52 16.77
C TYR A 97 8.78 4.67 17.84
N ALA A 98 7.82 3.74 17.90
CA ALA A 98 6.76 3.78 18.90
C ALA A 98 7.32 3.69 20.33
N ALA A 99 8.34 2.86 20.57
CA ALA A 99 9.01 2.78 21.87
C ALA A 99 9.72 4.08 22.26
N THR A 100 10.38 4.75 21.31
CA THR A 100 11.01 6.07 21.54
C THR A 100 9.96 7.12 21.86
N ALA A 101 8.86 7.17 21.11
CA ALA A 101 7.77 8.11 21.35
C ALA A 101 7.18 7.96 22.77
N LEU A 102 7.10 6.74 23.32
CA LEU A 102 6.64 6.53 24.70
C LEU A 102 7.60 7.07 25.77
N THR A 103 8.86 7.35 25.41
CA THR A 103 9.87 7.93 26.32
C THR A 103 10.06 9.43 26.16
N GLU A 104 9.52 10.03 25.10
CA GLU A 104 9.60 11.47 24.86
C GLU A 104 8.47 12.21 25.58
N GLU A 105 8.82 13.24 26.34
CA GLU A 105 7.87 14.02 27.16
C GLU A 105 6.80 14.77 26.35
N THR A 106 7.04 14.98 25.05
CA THR A 106 6.13 15.68 24.13
C THR A 106 5.03 14.78 23.56
N CYS A 107 5.20 13.45 23.62
CA CYS A 107 4.24 12.50 23.12
C CYS A 107 3.31 12.06 24.25
N THR A 108 2.01 12.36 24.14
CA THR A 108 1.00 11.91 25.11
C THR A 108 0.12 10.84 24.49
N VAL A 109 -0.22 9.82 25.30
CA VAL A 109 -1.11 8.72 24.91
C VAL A 109 -2.39 8.80 25.73
N ASP A 110 -3.52 9.03 25.07
CA ASP A 110 -4.83 9.06 25.73
C ASP A 110 -5.33 7.64 26.08
N GLU A 111 -6.39 7.54 26.89
CA GLU A 111 -6.94 6.25 27.33
C GLU A 111 -7.45 5.39 26.15
N ALA A 112 -7.99 6.01 25.11
CA ALA A 112 -8.47 5.29 23.94
C ALA A 112 -7.30 4.65 23.18
N GLN A 113 -6.21 5.40 22.99
CA GLN A 113 -4.98 4.95 22.36
C GLN A 113 -4.29 3.86 23.19
N LYS A 114 -4.25 3.97 24.52
CA LYS A 114 -3.75 2.90 25.40
C LYS A 114 -4.48 1.59 25.13
N SER A 115 -5.81 1.62 25.13
CA SER A 115 -6.62 0.43 24.87
C SER A 115 -6.38 -0.14 23.46
N ALA A 116 -6.27 0.73 22.45
CA ALA A 116 -6.01 0.32 21.07
C ALA A 116 -4.63 -0.32 20.88
N ILE A 117 -3.59 0.22 21.54
CA ILE A 117 -2.23 -0.33 21.52
C ILE A 117 -2.23 -1.74 22.09
N TRP A 118 -2.84 -1.95 23.27
CA TRP A 118 -2.90 -3.28 23.89
C TRP A 118 -3.70 -4.28 23.06
N LEU A 119 -4.86 -3.88 22.53
CA LEU A 119 -5.66 -4.73 21.63
C LEU A 119 -4.87 -5.13 20.38
N ALA A 120 -4.11 -4.20 19.79
CA ALA A 120 -3.28 -4.47 18.61
C ALA A 120 -2.13 -5.43 18.94
N LEU A 121 -1.46 -5.25 20.08
CA LEU A 121 -0.40 -6.15 20.55
C LEU A 121 -0.92 -7.56 20.82
N ASP A 122 -2.09 -7.69 21.44
CA ASP A 122 -2.72 -8.98 21.69
C ASP A 122 -3.10 -9.70 20.39
N ALA A 123 -3.70 -8.98 19.44
CA ALA A 123 -4.02 -9.51 18.13
C ALA A 123 -2.76 -9.97 17.38
N PHE A 124 -1.68 -9.18 17.45
CA PHE A 124 -0.40 -9.53 16.83
C PHE A 124 0.25 -10.75 17.49
N ASN A 125 0.26 -10.83 18.82
CA ASN A 125 0.78 -11.98 19.56
C ASN A 125 0.03 -13.27 19.20
N ARG A 126 -1.30 -13.23 19.12
CA ARG A 126 -2.11 -14.37 18.67
C ARG A 126 -1.74 -14.80 17.24
N ALA A 127 -1.50 -13.84 16.34
CA ALA A 127 -1.08 -14.12 14.98
C ALA A 127 0.32 -14.75 14.91
N MET A 128 1.28 -14.28 15.72
CA MET A 128 2.63 -14.89 15.81
C MET A 128 2.57 -16.34 16.27
N VAL A 129 1.81 -16.62 17.34
CA VAL A 129 1.62 -18.00 17.85
C VAL A 129 1.00 -18.89 16.77
N LYS A 130 -0.03 -18.41 16.07
CA LYS A 130 -0.66 -19.15 14.97
C LYS A 130 0.30 -19.41 13.81
N ALA A 131 1.26 -18.52 13.58
CA ALA A 131 2.29 -18.67 12.55
C ALA A 131 3.48 -19.55 12.99
N GLY A 132 3.49 -20.07 14.23
CA GLY A 132 4.60 -20.85 14.77
C GLY A 132 5.86 -20.02 15.02
N ILE A 133 5.72 -18.70 15.15
CA ILE A 133 6.82 -17.79 15.46
C ILE A 133 6.95 -17.70 16.97
N ASP A 134 7.68 -18.66 17.53
CA ASP A 134 7.91 -18.70 18.97
C ASP A 134 8.86 -17.59 19.42
N ARG A 135 8.62 -17.09 20.64
CA ARG A 135 9.53 -16.15 21.26
C ARG A 135 10.88 -16.86 21.47
N PRO A 136 12.00 -16.29 21.02
CA PRO A 136 13.31 -16.90 21.22
C PRO A 136 13.55 -17.16 22.71
N THR A 137 14.03 -18.37 23.04
CA THR A 137 14.37 -18.75 24.40
C THR A 137 15.40 -17.76 24.96
N ARG A 138 14.98 -16.99 25.96
CA ARG A 138 15.89 -16.06 26.64
C ARG A 138 16.76 -16.89 27.60
N GLY A 139 18.07 -16.71 27.54
CA GLY A 139 18.96 -17.19 28.60
C GLY A 139 18.53 -16.61 29.95
N ARG A 140 18.71 -17.39 31.03
CA ARG A 140 18.44 -16.90 32.39
C ARG A 140 19.30 -15.65 32.66
N GLY A 141 18.68 -14.60 33.19
CA GLY A 141 19.36 -13.36 33.55
C GLY A 141 18.52 -12.11 33.31
N ARG A 142 19.03 -10.94 33.73
CA ARG A 142 18.44 -9.64 33.42
C ARG A 142 18.41 -9.48 31.89
N PRO A 143 17.29 -9.03 31.29
CA PRO A 143 17.26 -8.72 29.87
C PRO A 143 18.41 -7.77 29.52
N SER A 144 19.19 -8.09 28.48
CA SER A 144 20.20 -7.13 28.02
C SER A 144 19.49 -5.84 27.62
N SER A 145 20.02 -4.69 28.01
CA SER A 145 19.54 -3.38 27.55
C SER A 145 19.92 -3.14 26.08
N LYS A 146 19.80 -4.15 25.21
CA LYS A 146 19.90 -3.99 23.76
C LYS A 146 18.78 -3.04 23.37
N LYS A 147 19.13 -1.77 23.30
CA LYS A 147 18.28 -0.74 22.72
C LYS A 147 18.07 -1.15 21.27
N LEU A 148 16.81 -1.19 20.84
CA LEU A 148 16.53 -1.14 19.41
C LEU A 148 17.26 0.09 18.89
N ALA A 149 18.03 -0.06 17.80
CA ALA A 149 18.79 1.07 17.27
C ALA A 149 17.83 2.25 17.07
N SER A 150 18.23 3.43 17.57
CA SER A 150 17.44 4.63 17.35
C SER A 150 17.30 4.81 15.83
N PRO A 151 16.08 5.00 15.33
CA PRO A 151 15.83 5.07 13.89
C PRO A 151 16.64 6.15 13.15
N GLU A 152 17.11 7.15 13.89
CA GLU A 152 17.85 8.31 13.40
C GLU A 152 19.32 8.03 13.11
N ILE A 153 19.87 6.89 13.58
CA ILE A 153 21.28 6.55 13.35
C ILE A 153 21.47 6.21 11.87
N GLY A 154 21.97 7.18 11.10
CA GLY A 154 22.31 7.04 9.69
C GLY A 154 21.24 7.53 8.70
N MET A 155 20.10 8.04 9.17
CA MET A 155 19.13 8.70 8.30
C MET A 155 19.48 10.20 8.14
N PRO A 156 19.39 10.77 6.93
CA PRO A 156 19.49 12.21 6.77
C PRO A 156 18.39 12.87 7.61
N ILE A 157 18.77 13.91 8.36
CA ILE A 157 17.83 14.74 9.12
C ILE A 157 16.72 15.16 8.16
N MET A 158 15.48 14.78 8.49
CA MET A 158 14.33 15.10 7.65
C MET A 158 14.27 16.64 7.51
N PRO A 159 14.06 17.20 6.31
CA PRO A 159 13.93 18.64 6.17
C PRO A 159 12.84 19.14 7.10
N ASN A 160 13.07 20.26 7.77
CA ASN A 160 12.13 20.77 8.75
C ASN A 160 10.78 21.08 8.07
N LEU A 161 9.79 20.21 8.26
CA LEU A 161 8.44 20.33 7.71
C LEU A 161 7.68 21.52 8.32
N GLU A 162 8.18 22.10 9.41
CA GLU A 162 7.60 23.29 10.05
C GLU A 162 7.94 24.58 9.29
N GLN A 163 8.82 24.55 8.29
CA GLN A 163 8.96 25.66 7.36
C GLN A 163 7.71 25.75 6.48
N LEU A 164 6.73 26.50 7.00
CA LEU A 164 5.50 26.88 6.32
C LEU A 164 5.81 27.41 4.91
N GLY A 165 5.28 26.73 3.89
CA GLY A 165 5.42 27.07 2.48
C GLY A 165 6.57 26.37 1.75
N SER A 166 7.30 25.46 2.40
CA SER A 166 8.30 24.65 1.68
C SER A 166 7.61 23.71 0.67
N PRO A 167 8.23 23.44 -0.50
CA PRO A 167 7.67 22.51 -1.49
C PRO A 167 7.40 21.11 -0.90
N LEU A 168 8.21 20.69 0.07
CA LEU A 168 8.10 19.40 0.75
C LEU A 168 6.92 19.37 1.74
N GLU A 169 6.70 20.43 2.51
CA GLU A 169 5.50 20.55 3.36
C GLU A 169 4.22 20.56 2.52
N CYS A 170 4.19 21.31 1.42
CA CYS A 170 3.06 21.33 0.49
C CYS A 170 2.77 19.93 -0.08
N ALA A 171 3.82 19.20 -0.47
CA ALA A 171 3.69 17.82 -0.94
C ALA A 171 3.14 16.88 0.15
N TYR A 172 3.64 17.02 1.39
CA TYR A 172 3.19 16.22 2.53
C TYR A 172 1.74 16.52 2.91
N ARG A 173 1.35 17.80 3.04
CA ARG A 173 -0.04 18.21 3.27
C ARG A 173 -0.97 17.65 2.18
N GLY A 174 -0.56 17.73 0.92
CA GLY A 174 -1.35 17.17 -0.19
C GLY A 174 -1.52 15.64 -0.09
N ILE A 175 -0.54 14.90 0.45
CA ILE A 175 -0.69 13.46 0.71
C ILE A 175 -1.67 13.22 1.87
N VAL A 176 -1.53 13.94 2.97
CA VAL A 176 -2.41 13.83 4.15
C VAL A 176 -3.87 14.15 3.79
N GLU A 177 -4.12 15.22 3.04
CA GLU A 177 -5.46 15.58 2.60
C GLU A 177 -6.08 14.54 1.67
N ARG A 178 -5.29 13.99 0.73
CA ARG A 178 -5.75 12.89 -0.14
C ARG A 178 -6.08 11.65 0.68
N TYR A 179 -5.30 11.34 1.72
CA TYR A 179 -5.57 10.22 2.61
C TYR A 179 -6.86 10.44 3.43
N LYS A 180 -7.06 11.63 3.99
CA LYS A 180 -8.32 12.01 4.67
C LYS A 180 -9.53 11.92 3.74
N ALA A 181 -9.41 12.40 2.51
CA ALA A 181 -10.47 12.28 1.50
C ALA A 181 -10.78 10.81 1.15
N LEU A 182 -9.76 9.96 1.09
CA LEU A 182 -9.92 8.53 0.85
C LEU A 182 -10.63 7.86 2.04
N GLN A 183 -10.21 8.15 3.28
CA GLN A 183 -10.89 7.67 4.48
C GLN A 183 -12.36 8.09 4.51
N ALA A 184 -12.66 9.36 4.23
CA ALA A 184 -14.04 9.85 4.18
C ALA A 184 -14.88 9.10 3.14
N ARG A 185 -14.35 8.84 1.95
CA ARG A 185 -15.04 8.05 0.90
C ARG A 185 -15.26 6.59 1.32
N CYS A 186 -14.31 6.00 2.04
CA CYS A 186 -14.45 4.65 2.57
C CYS A 186 -15.53 4.56 3.65
N VAL A 187 -15.66 5.59 4.50
CA VAL A 187 -16.71 5.68 5.53
C VAL A 187 -18.09 5.84 4.89
N VAL A 188 -18.23 6.75 3.90
CA VAL A 188 -19.50 6.97 3.17
C VAL A 188 -19.97 5.72 2.43
N LYS A 189 -19.05 5.00 1.77
CA LYS A 189 -19.40 3.72 1.11
C LYS A 189 -19.86 2.64 2.08
N LYS A 190 -19.43 2.70 3.35
CA LYS A 190 -19.85 1.75 4.38
C LYS A 190 -21.25 2.08 4.90
N SER A 191 -21.57 3.37 5.09
CA SER A 191 -22.92 3.79 5.49
C SER A 191 -23.98 3.57 4.42
N ASP A 192 -23.64 3.72 3.13
CA ASP A 192 -24.59 3.46 2.03
C ASP A 192 -24.88 1.95 1.85
N ALA A 193 -23.94 1.07 2.24
CA ALA A 193 -24.13 -0.37 2.18
C ALA A 193 -24.99 -0.91 3.35
N ASP A 194 -25.01 -0.21 4.48
CA ASP A 194 -25.82 -0.55 5.66
C ASP A 194 -27.26 0.00 5.58
N LEU A 195 -27.60 0.80 4.55
CA LEU A 195 -28.90 1.43 4.34
C LEU A 195 -29.76 0.78 3.23
N MET A 196 -29.32 -0.32 2.62
CA MET A 196 -30.18 -1.10 1.72
C MET A 196 -30.70 -2.36 2.42
N PRO A 197 -32.02 -2.50 2.65
CA PRO A 197 -32.65 -3.71 3.18
C PRO A 197 -32.63 -4.88 2.19
#